data_AF-A0A259ZSD2-F1
#
_entry.id   AF-A0A259ZSD2-F1
#
_cell.length_a   1.000
_cell.length_b   1.000
_cell.length_c   1.000
_cell.angle_alpha   90.00
_cell.angle_beta   90.00
_cell.angle_gamma   90.00
#
_symmetry.space_group_name_H-M   'P 1'
#
loop_
_entity.id
_entity.type
_entity.pdbx_description
1 polymer ?
#
loop_
_entity_poly.entity_id
_entity_poly.type
_entity_poly.pdbx_seq_one_letter_code
_entity_poly.pdbx_strand_id
1 'polypeptide(L)'
;MTVIDSRTAVPNDIARSWTPACTLDTLIPGRGVAVLLRGGTQAALFLLDDGRLFAVGNIDPYGRAAVMSRGLVGDRGGEPTVASPLLKQVFSLVDGRCLDDVEVGLGSFEVSCVEGVVLVRGGST
;
A
#
# COMPACT_ATOMS: atom_id res chain seq x y z
N MET A 1 37.14 -12.44 -9.02
CA MET A 1 36.84 -13.62 -8.18
C MET A 1 37.02 -13.18 -6.74
N THR A 2 36.03 -12.98 -5.88
CA THR A 2 34.56 -12.99 -5.95
C THR A 2 34.15 -12.00 -4.85
N VAL A 3 33.38 -10.97 -5.18
CA VAL A 3 32.77 -10.09 -4.16
C VAL A 3 31.63 -10.90 -3.55
N ILE A 4 31.73 -11.23 -2.26
CA ILE A 4 30.64 -11.89 -1.54
C ILE A 4 29.58 -10.82 -1.27
N ASP A 5 28.51 -10.92 -2.04
CA ASP A 5 27.26 -10.18 -1.90
C ASP A 5 26.64 -10.53 -0.54
N SER A 6 26.87 -9.68 0.45
CA SER A 6 26.27 -9.79 1.78
C SER A 6 24.82 -9.34 1.72
N ARG A 7 23.95 -10.18 1.13
CA ARG A 7 22.50 -10.06 1.30
C ARG A 7 22.14 -10.50 2.71
N THR A 8 21.71 -9.56 3.54
CA THR A 8 21.11 -9.85 4.84
C THR A 8 19.88 -10.74 4.61
N ALA A 9 19.96 -12.02 4.95
CA ALA A 9 18.86 -12.96 4.78
C ALA A 9 17.76 -12.64 5.79
N VAL A 10 16.62 -12.16 5.31
CA VAL A 10 15.38 -12.06 6.11
C VAL A 10 14.95 -13.48 6.51
N PRO A 11 14.66 -13.75 7.81
CA PRO A 11 14.20 -15.05 8.27
C PRO A 11 13.00 -15.57 7.48
N ASN A 12 12.99 -16.88 7.20
CA ASN A 12 12.11 -17.53 6.22
C ASN A 12 10.59 -17.39 6.48
N ASP A 13 10.16 -17.18 7.74
CA ASP A 13 8.76 -16.92 8.09
C ASP A 13 8.33 -15.47 7.79
N ILE A 14 9.26 -14.52 7.95
CA ILE A 14 9.07 -13.11 7.57
C ILE A 14 9.07 -13.03 6.03
N ALA A 15 9.99 -13.73 5.37
CA ALA A 15 10.02 -13.80 3.90
C ALA A 15 8.76 -14.44 3.28
N ARG A 16 7.90 -15.11 4.04
CA ARG A 16 6.65 -15.69 3.54
C ARG A 16 5.47 -14.72 3.49
N SER A 17 5.40 -13.76 4.40
CA SER A 17 4.28 -12.82 4.54
C SER A 17 4.52 -11.48 3.85
N TRP A 18 5.77 -11.09 3.64
CA TRP A 18 6.15 -9.85 2.98
C TRP A 18 6.35 -10.04 1.47
N THR A 19 5.74 -9.14 0.70
CA THR A 19 5.92 -9.03 -0.75
C THR A 19 6.78 -7.80 -1.05
N PRO A 20 7.93 -7.95 -1.73
CA PRO A 20 8.69 -6.80 -2.20
C PRO A 20 7.91 -6.10 -3.32
N ALA A 21 7.56 -4.83 -3.12
CA ALA A 21 6.76 -4.06 -4.05
C ALA A 21 7.64 -3.35 -5.08
N CYS A 22 8.50 -2.45 -4.62
CA CYS A 22 9.39 -1.63 -5.44
C CYS A 22 10.50 -1.02 -4.57
N THR A 23 11.44 -0.32 -5.18
CA THR A 23 12.42 0.50 -4.46
C THR A 23 11.81 1.87 -4.11
N LEU A 24 12.18 2.42 -2.96
CA LEU A 24 11.61 3.67 -2.43
C LEU A 24 11.77 4.85 -3.41
N ASP A 25 12.89 4.92 -4.11
CA ASP A 25 13.23 5.97 -5.08
C ASP A 25 12.35 5.98 -6.34
N THR A 26 11.62 4.89 -6.61
CA THR A 26 10.65 4.82 -7.72
C THR A 26 9.27 5.36 -7.34
N LEU A 27 8.99 5.50 -6.03
CA LEU A 27 7.74 6.07 -5.56
C LEU A 27 7.78 7.58 -5.66
N ILE A 28 6.76 8.13 -6.32
CA ILE A 28 6.53 9.57 -6.37
C ILE A 28 5.50 9.90 -5.28
N PRO A 29 5.80 10.84 -4.36
CA PRO A 29 4.83 11.25 -3.34
C PRO A 29 3.46 11.58 -3.92
N GLY A 30 2.40 11.10 -3.24
CA GLY A 30 1.00 11.26 -3.65
C GLY A 30 0.56 10.42 -4.85
N ARG A 31 1.46 9.71 -5.53
CA ARG A 31 1.10 8.77 -6.62
C ARG A 31 1.09 7.34 -6.11
N GLY A 32 -0.07 6.70 -6.17
CA GLY A 32 -0.20 5.31 -5.80
C GLY A 32 0.37 4.36 -6.84
N VAL A 33 0.79 3.19 -6.38
CA VAL A 33 1.19 2.06 -7.22
C VAL A 33 0.44 0.80 -6.79
N ALA A 34 0.05 -0.04 -7.75
CA ALA A 34 -0.60 -1.31 -7.47
C ALA A 34 0.45 -2.37 -7.13
N VAL A 35 0.19 -3.17 -6.10
CA VAL A 35 1.05 -4.27 -5.65
C VAL A 35 0.22 -5.55 -5.67
N LEU A 36 0.72 -6.58 -6.35
CA LEU A 36 0.14 -7.92 -6.32
C LEU A 36 0.79 -8.73 -5.21
N LEU A 37 0.04 -8.99 -4.15
CA LEU A 37 0.50 -9.78 -3.02
C LEU A 37 0.39 -11.28 -3.34
N ARG A 38 1.10 -12.10 -2.55
CA ARG A 38 0.93 -13.55 -2.61
C ARG A 38 -0.54 -13.94 -2.34
N GLY A 39 -1.03 -14.93 -3.08
CA GLY A 39 -2.44 -15.33 -3.04
C GLY A 39 -3.38 -14.50 -3.93
N GLY A 40 -2.85 -13.49 -4.65
CA GLY A 40 -3.62 -12.73 -5.65
C GLY A 40 -4.33 -11.49 -5.09
N THR A 41 -4.22 -11.24 -3.78
CA THR A 41 -4.71 -10.00 -3.15
C THR A 41 -3.98 -8.79 -3.74
N GLN A 42 -4.72 -7.71 -3.99
CA GLN A 42 -4.17 -6.49 -4.58
C GLN A 42 -4.17 -5.36 -3.55
N ALA A 43 -3.04 -4.69 -3.40
CA ALA A 43 -2.87 -3.51 -2.56
C ALA A 43 -2.53 -2.27 -3.40
N ALA A 44 -2.91 -1.10 -2.91
CA ALA A 44 -2.52 0.20 -3.41
C ALA A 44 -1.54 0.82 -2.40
N LEU A 45 -0.30 1.00 -2.81
CA LEU A 45 0.80 1.54 -2.01
C LEU A 45 1.00 3.02 -2.32
N PHE A 46 1.16 3.85 -1.28
CA PHE A 46 1.36 5.29 -1.38
C PHE A 46 2.57 5.72 -0.54
N LEU A 47 3.37 6.62 -1.09
CA LEU A 47 4.33 7.46 -0.37
C LEU A 47 3.72 8.84 -0.20
N LEU A 48 3.78 9.42 1.00
CA LEU A 48 3.34 10.80 1.26
C LEU A 48 4.54 11.77 1.27
N ASP A 49 4.25 13.07 1.17
CA ASP A 49 5.28 14.12 1.17
C ASP A 49 6.07 14.18 2.50
N ASP A 50 5.47 13.71 3.60
CA ASP A 50 6.12 13.60 4.91
C ASP A 50 6.98 12.33 5.05
N GLY A 51 7.10 11.54 3.98
CA GLY A 51 7.91 10.32 3.92
C GLY A 51 7.22 9.07 4.46
N ARG A 52 5.98 9.15 4.96
CA ARG A 52 5.25 7.98 5.43
C ARG A 52 4.76 7.13 4.26
N LEU A 53 4.74 5.82 4.48
CA LEU A 53 4.23 4.82 3.54
C LEU A 53 2.95 4.20 4.07
N PHE A 54 1.96 4.04 3.20
CA PHE A 54 0.68 3.41 3.51
C PHE A 54 0.27 2.45 2.41
N ALA A 55 -0.42 1.37 2.78
CA ALA A 55 -1.01 0.44 1.81
C ALA A 55 -2.43 0.07 2.22
N VAL A 56 -3.34 0.11 1.24
CA VAL A 56 -4.77 -0.23 1.39
C VAL A 56 -5.22 -1.17 0.26
N GLY A 57 -6.44 -1.69 0.31
CA GLY A 57 -7.00 -2.49 -0.79
C GLY A 57 -6.99 -1.74 -2.14
N ASN A 58 -6.60 -2.43 -3.23
CA ASN A 58 -6.58 -1.80 -4.57
C ASN A 58 -7.96 -1.82 -5.27
N ILE A 59 -8.89 -2.65 -4.80
CA ILE A 59 -10.23 -2.79 -5.39
C ILE A 59 -11.16 -1.77 -4.74
N ASP A 60 -11.74 -0.89 -5.55
CA ASP A 60 -12.84 -0.02 -5.12
C ASP A 60 -14.06 -0.88 -4.71
N PRO A 61 -14.59 -0.73 -3.49
CA PRO A 61 -15.66 -1.59 -2.98
C PRO A 61 -17.02 -1.29 -3.63
N TYR A 62 -17.23 -0.08 -4.16
CA TYR A 62 -18.46 0.32 -4.83
C TYR A 62 -18.42 -0.06 -6.31
N GLY A 63 -17.35 0.35 -7.00
CA GLY A 63 -17.18 0.11 -8.43
C GLY A 63 -16.63 -1.28 -8.79
N ARG A 64 -16.15 -2.03 -7.80
CA ARG A 64 -15.53 -3.36 -7.95
C ARG A 64 -14.41 -3.41 -8.98
N ALA A 65 -13.65 -2.31 -9.08
CA ALA A 65 -12.55 -2.17 -10.04
C ALA A 65 -11.21 -1.94 -9.33
N ALA A 66 -10.13 -2.47 -9.90
CA ALA A 66 -8.76 -2.36 -9.38
C ALA A 66 -8.14 -0.99 -9.67
N VAL A 67 -8.64 0.07 -9.02
CA VAL A 67 -8.31 1.46 -9.36
C VAL A 67 -7.84 2.31 -8.20
N MET A 68 -7.82 1.82 -6.96
CA MET A 68 -7.53 2.68 -5.80
C MET A 68 -6.11 3.27 -5.84
N SER A 69 -5.12 2.54 -6.37
CA SER A 69 -3.76 3.07 -6.63
C SER A 69 -3.73 4.30 -7.54
N ARG A 70 -4.80 4.56 -8.29
CA ARG A 70 -4.95 5.75 -9.15
C ARG A 70 -5.75 6.87 -8.49
N GLY A 71 -6.13 6.68 -7.22
CA GLY A 71 -6.87 7.64 -6.43
C GLY A 71 -6.06 8.89 -6.13
N LEU A 72 -6.77 9.97 -5.83
CA LEU A 72 -6.14 11.24 -5.45
C LEU A 72 -5.88 11.23 -3.95
N VAL A 73 -4.61 11.34 -3.55
CA VAL A 73 -4.24 11.49 -2.15
C VAL A 73 -4.62 12.89 -1.66
N GLY A 74 -5.10 12.96 -0.41
CA GLY A 74 -5.49 14.21 0.23
C GLY A 74 -5.44 14.11 1.74
N ASP A 75 -6.06 15.07 2.40
CA ASP A 75 -6.13 15.18 3.86
C ASP A 75 -7.57 15.49 4.30
N ARG A 76 -7.98 14.90 5.43
CA ARG A 76 -9.25 15.23 6.11
C ARG A 76 -8.97 15.54 7.58
N GLY A 77 -8.57 16.77 7.86
CA GLY A 77 -8.35 17.22 9.24
C GLY A 77 -7.11 16.60 9.88
N GLY A 78 -6.03 16.42 9.09
CA GLY A 78 -4.77 15.79 9.50
C GLY A 78 -4.69 14.29 9.22
N GLU A 79 -5.81 13.66 8.85
CA GLU A 79 -5.84 12.25 8.45
C GLU A 79 -5.52 12.11 6.96
N PRO A 80 -4.46 11.35 6.57
CA PRO A 80 -4.14 11.13 5.17
C PRO A 80 -5.20 10.24 4.52
N THR A 81 -5.61 10.60 3.32
CA THR A 81 -6.73 9.95 2.61
C THR A 81 -6.40 9.67 1.16
N VAL A 82 -7.21 8.80 0.55
CA VAL A 82 -7.29 8.61 -0.90
C VAL A 82 -8.74 8.63 -1.37
N ALA A 83 -9.05 9.47 -2.35
CA ALA A 83 -10.35 9.49 -3.00
C ALA A 83 -10.39 8.47 -4.16
N SER A 84 -11.42 7.64 -4.21
CA SER A 84 -11.65 6.72 -5.34
C SER A 84 -11.67 7.49 -6.67
N PRO A 85 -11.01 6.99 -7.72
CA PRO A 85 -11.13 7.60 -9.05
C PRO A 85 -12.55 7.61 -9.61
N LEU A 86 -13.38 6.63 -9.22
CA LEU A 86 -14.69 6.39 -9.82
C LEU A 86 -15.75 7.34 -9.28
N LEU A 87 -16.08 7.17 -7.99
CA LEU A 87 -17.23 7.82 -7.36
C LEU A 87 -16.82 8.80 -6.24
N LYS A 88 -15.50 9.04 -6.09
CA LYS A 88 -14.92 10.04 -5.19
C LYS A 88 -15.16 9.83 -3.70
N GLN A 89 -15.62 8.65 -3.27
CA GLN A 89 -15.60 8.30 -1.85
C GLN A 89 -14.17 8.38 -1.33
N VAL A 90 -14.02 8.93 -0.13
CA VAL A 90 -12.74 9.18 0.50
C VAL A 90 -12.46 8.10 1.52
N PHE A 91 -11.30 7.48 1.43
CA PHE A 91 -10.86 6.43 2.33
C PHE A 91 -9.64 6.89 3.12
N SER A 92 -9.56 6.51 4.40
CA SER A 92 -8.37 6.72 5.20
C SER A 92 -7.22 5.84 4.70
N LEU A 93 -6.03 6.40 4.56
CA LEU A 93 -4.82 5.62 4.28
C LEU A 93 -4.28 4.92 5.54
N VAL A 94 -4.74 5.32 6.73
CA VAL A 94 -4.26 4.77 8.01
C VAL A 94 -4.82 3.36 8.25
N ASP A 95 -6.14 3.19 8.10
CA ASP A 95 -6.83 1.94 8.41
C ASP A 95 -7.68 1.39 7.23
N GLY A 96 -7.87 2.19 6.17
CA GLY A 96 -8.63 1.81 4.99
C GLY A 96 -10.14 2.07 5.10
N ARG A 97 -10.66 2.64 6.20
CA ARG A 97 -12.10 2.89 6.35
C ARG A 97 -12.58 3.99 5.41
N CYS A 98 -13.80 3.88 4.90
CA CYS A 98 -14.43 4.96 4.17
C CYS A 98 -14.88 6.06 5.16
N LEU A 99 -14.56 7.31 4.83
CA LEU A 99 -14.91 8.48 5.64
C LEU A 99 -16.30 9.03 5.32
N ASP A 100 -16.95 8.49 4.28
CA ASP A 100 -18.27 8.89 3.83
C ASP A 100 -19.34 7.83 4.19
N ASP A 101 -18.90 6.61 4.53
CA ASP A 101 -19.77 5.47 4.86
C ASP A 101 -19.02 4.47 5.76
N VAL A 102 -19.38 4.40 7.04
CA VAL A 102 -18.63 3.63 8.05
C VAL A 102 -18.70 2.11 7.87
N GLU A 103 -19.65 1.61 7.08
CA GLU A 103 -19.84 0.17 6.85
C GLU A 103 -18.93 -0.37 5.74
N VAL A 104 -18.20 0.51 5.05
CA VAL A 104 -17.36 0.16 3.89
C VAL A 104 -15.90 0.49 4.15
N GLY A 105 -14.99 -0.38 3.72
CA GLY A 105 -13.56 -0.16 3.82
C GLY A 105 -12.76 -0.95 2.80
N LEU A 106 -11.55 -0.46 2.54
CA LEU A 106 -10.55 -1.11 1.70
C LEU A 106 -9.72 -2.15 2.46
N GLY A 107 -9.70 -2.04 3.80
CA GLY A 107 -8.68 -2.64 4.64
C GLY A 107 -7.32 -1.95 4.46
N SER A 108 -6.39 -2.25 5.37
CA SER A 108 -5.02 -1.75 5.36
C SER A 108 -4.03 -2.91 5.43
N PHE A 109 -2.82 -2.66 4.93
CA PHE A 109 -1.71 -3.60 4.94
C PHE A 109 -0.52 -2.97 5.64
N GLU A 110 0.26 -3.77 6.36
CA GLU A 110 1.51 -3.30 6.93
C GLU A 110 2.54 -3.03 5.83
N VAL A 111 3.27 -1.93 5.99
CA VAL A 111 4.34 -1.52 5.07
C VAL A 111 5.62 -1.35 5.87
N SER A 112 6.74 -1.80 5.29
CA SER A 112 8.08 -1.61 5.83
C SER A 112 9.04 -1.22 4.70
N CYS A 113 10.13 -0.55 5.03
CA CYS A 113 11.20 -0.24 4.07
C CYS A 113 12.53 -0.74 4.65
N VAL A 114 13.17 -1.66 3.93
CA VAL A 114 14.43 -2.29 4.34
C VAL A 114 15.44 -2.13 3.21
N GLU A 115 16.58 -1.51 3.50
CA GLU A 115 17.65 -1.28 2.51
C GLU A 115 17.14 -0.61 1.20
N GLY A 116 16.16 0.29 1.34
CA GLY A 116 15.55 1.01 0.21
C GLY A 116 14.49 0.22 -0.56
N VAL A 117 14.17 -1.02 -0.17
CA VAL A 117 13.09 -1.82 -0.75
C VAL A 117 11.84 -1.70 0.11
N VAL A 118 10.73 -1.31 -0.52
CA VAL A 118 9.42 -1.25 0.12
C VAL A 118 8.77 -2.63 0.09
N LEU A 119 8.39 -3.10 1.27
CA LEU A 119 7.77 -4.39 1.53
C LEU A 119 6.32 -4.15 1.96
N VAL A 120 5.39 -4.94 1.42
CA VAL A 120 3.97 -4.92 1.85
C VAL A 120 3.61 -6.30 2.38
N ARG A 121 3.05 -6.35 3.59
CA ARG A 121 2.63 -7.61 4.23
C ARG A 121 1.20 -7.95 3.83
N GLY A 122 1.00 -9.13 3.25
CA GLY A 122 -0.36 -9.66 3.09
C GLY A 122 -0.95 -10.06 4.44
N GLY A 123 -2.27 -9.90 4.60
CA GLY A 123 -2.97 -10.55 5.71
C GLY A 123 -2.79 -12.06 5.61
N SER A 124 -2.51 -12.73 6.72
CA SER A 124 -2.60 -14.19 6.81
C SER A 124 -4.08 -14.55 6.60
N THR A 125 -4.44 -15.01 5.41
CA THR A 125 -5.72 -15.69 5.17
C THR A 125 -5.91 -16.85 6.14
#